data_AF-A0A226E066-F1
#
_entry.id   AF-A0A226E066-F1
#
_cell.length_a   1.000
_cell.length_b   1.000
_cell.length_c   1.000
_cell.angle_alpha   90.00
_cell.angle_beta   90.00
_cell.angle_gamma   90.00
#
_symmetry.space_group_name_H-M   'P 1'
#
loop_
_entity.id
_entity.type
_entity.pdbx_description
1 polymer ?
#
loop_
_entity_poly.entity_id
_entity_poly.type
_entity_poly.pdbx_seq_one_letter_code
_entity_poly.pdbx_strand_id
1 'polypeptide(L)'
;MPTRLGYKAVAVHFSANKYLCKMPLDFDKKTKQFSYTKITKANFSKYAGWLSVVFFFFYFISVGHSTYMIVRQVVKPNPAVKLKHIFLGVMMNTAGTMVVGTVIYVLRSGQEAVDRVNWLIQRTFNFCSTRNEFVLTSHMEDDLRRTRHIWDSRIRNAFPSTVPFFATVFGMAANLDVYQYLWYDILPVEVVNLVWTRIVIKFFSGILTYIGFAESCRMLGIMGILAIAPTQLMARIVKRLAQRDIGEMGQNSDETEEYLHRTYLDYIEMKIIEVSFHGFEATLAFQLIECGIWLCSASIFASMRLYDILPLGFYVMFPFFTFAIFGISQLLLPVFVPKCTKISPKLWSSGWGNWKEKGSQIGDVCGDNFGHYARCGSSLA
;
A
#
# COMPACT_ATOMS: atom_id res chain seq x y z
N MET A 1 5.51 6.29 -10.96
CA MET A 1 4.43 7.09 -11.55
C MET A 1 3.92 8.04 -10.47
N PRO A 2 3.44 9.25 -10.84
CA PRO A 2 2.35 9.27 -11.79
C PRO A 2 2.68 10.06 -13.05
N THR A 3 2.68 9.38 -14.20
CA THR A 3 2.28 10.06 -15.44
C THR A 3 0.81 10.48 -15.28
N ARG A 4 0.26 11.15 -16.28
CA ARG A 4 -1.18 11.48 -16.32
C ARG A 4 -2.09 10.29 -15.93
N LEU A 5 -1.70 9.05 -16.28
CA LEU A 5 -2.46 7.85 -15.92
C LEU A 5 -2.44 7.56 -14.42
N GLY A 6 -1.30 7.68 -13.75
CA GLY A 6 -1.20 7.40 -12.32
C GLY A 6 -1.96 8.44 -11.48
N TYR A 7 -1.90 9.73 -11.85
CA TYR A 7 -2.71 10.76 -11.17
C TYR A 7 -4.20 10.52 -11.40
N LYS A 8 -4.57 10.04 -12.59
CA LYS A 8 -5.95 9.64 -12.87
C LYS A 8 -6.36 8.44 -12.01
N ALA A 9 -5.50 7.43 -11.86
CA ALA A 9 -5.78 6.27 -11.01
C ALA A 9 -5.96 6.68 -9.53
N VAL A 10 -5.07 7.54 -9.00
CA VAL A 10 -5.21 8.10 -7.65
C VAL A 10 -6.53 8.89 -7.53
N ALA A 11 -6.82 9.79 -8.47
CA ALA A 11 -8.06 10.55 -8.46
C ALA A 11 -9.30 9.64 -8.50
N VAL A 12 -9.27 8.58 -9.31
CA VAL A 12 -10.34 7.59 -9.39
C VAL A 12 -10.49 6.85 -8.06
N HIS A 13 -9.38 6.39 -7.45
CA HIS A 13 -9.37 5.75 -6.13
C HIS A 13 -10.03 6.62 -5.06
N PHE A 14 -9.61 7.88 -4.92
CA PHE A 14 -10.21 8.79 -3.95
C PHE A 14 -11.68 9.12 -4.29
N SER A 15 -12.02 9.29 -5.57
CA SER A 15 -13.40 9.58 -5.98
C SER A 15 -14.34 8.41 -5.74
N ALA A 16 -13.87 7.18 -5.94
CA ALA A 16 -14.66 5.98 -5.71
C ALA A 16 -14.94 5.79 -4.22
N ASN A 17 -14.01 6.17 -3.36
CA ASN A 17 -14.15 6.02 -1.91
C ASN A 17 -14.91 7.18 -1.23
N LYS A 18 -15.49 8.13 -1.98
CA LYS A 18 -16.19 9.29 -1.41
C LYS A 18 -17.46 8.95 -0.63
N TYR A 19 -18.05 7.79 -0.88
CA TYR A 19 -19.25 7.34 -0.15
C TYR A 19 -18.92 6.75 1.23
N LEU A 20 -17.65 6.44 1.51
CA LEU A 20 -17.21 5.92 2.79
C LEU A 20 -17.03 7.04 3.83
N CYS A 21 -16.84 6.66 5.10
CA CYS A 21 -16.59 7.61 6.16
C CYS A 21 -15.35 8.47 5.85
N LYS A 22 -15.45 9.76 6.17
CA LYS A 22 -14.38 10.72 5.89
C LYS A 22 -13.12 10.39 6.67
N MET A 23 -11.98 10.36 5.98
CA MET A 23 -10.65 10.15 6.56
C MET A 23 -9.83 11.45 6.56
N PRO A 24 -8.76 11.56 7.37
CA PRO A 24 -7.92 12.76 7.42
C PRO A 24 -7.07 13.00 6.17
N LEU A 25 -6.93 12.01 5.29
CA LEU A 25 -6.19 12.10 4.03
C LEU A 25 -7.15 12.37 2.86
N ASP A 26 -6.83 13.36 2.03
CA ASP A 26 -7.57 13.67 0.80
C ASP A 26 -6.61 13.90 -0.37
N PHE A 27 -7.14 13.88 -1.59
CA PHE A 27 -6.38 14.14 -2.80
C PHE A 27 -7.08 15.18 -3.66
N ASP A 28 -6.43 16.33 -3.85
CA ASP A 28 -6.93 17.37 -4.74
C ASP A 28 -6.52 17.08 -6.18
N LYS A 29 -7.52 16.76 -7.00
CA LYS A 29 -7.36 16.47 -8.43
C LYS A 29 -6.80 17.66 -9.22
N LYS A 30 -7.07 18.90 -8.80
CA LYS A 30 -6.65 20.12 -9.53
C LYS A 30 -5.17 20.38 -9.32
N THR A 31 -4.73 20.45 -8.06
CA THR A 31 -3.33 20.68 -7.69
C THR A 31 -2.47 19.42 -7.82
N LYS A 32 -3.10 18.23 -7.89
CA LYS A 32 -2.46 16.91 -7.86
C LYS A 32 -1.64 16.68 -6.59
N GLN A 33 -2.06 17.32 -5.50
CA GLN A 33 -1.44 17.22 -4.19
C GLN A 33 -2.35 16.49 -3.22
N PHE A 34 -1.74 15.79 -2.27
CA PHE A 34 -2.41 15.20 -1.13
C PHE A 34 -2.59 16.26 -0.05
N SER A 35 -3.66 16.17 0.72
CA SER A 35 -3.81 16.98 1.94
C SER A 35 -4.04 16.05 3.12
N TYR A 36 -3.41 16.38 4.24
CA TYR A 36 -3.61 15.70 5.50
C TYR A 36 -4.16 16.68 6.53
N THR A 37 -5.22 16.28 7.22
CA THR A 37 -5.77 17.03 8.34
C THR A 37 -5.49 16.28 9.63
N LYS A 38 -4.54 16.79 10.43
CA LYS A 38 -4.25 16.21 11.75
C LYS A 38 -5.52 16.17 12.61
N ILE A 39 -5.79 15.01 13.22
CA ILE A 39 -6.94 14.85 14.11
C ILE A 39 -6.61 15.56 15.43
N THR A 40 -7.44 16.53 15.78
CA THR A 40 -7.40 17.29 17.03
C THR A 40 -8.75 17.14 17.75
N LYS A 41 -8.83 17.58 19.01
CA LYS A 41 -10.10 17.53 19.76
C LYS A 41 -11.25 18.27 19.04
N ALA A 42 -10.94 19.37 18.35
CA ALA A 42 -11.92 20.21 17.66
C ALA A 42 -12.53 19.54 16.40
N ASN A 43 -11.77 18.68 15.71
CA ASN A 43 -12.22 18.02 14.48
C ASN A 43 -12.47 16.51 14.65
N PHE A 44 -12.38 15.98 15.87
CA PHE A 44 -12.55 14.56 16.15
C PHE A 44 -13.90 14.02 15.68
N SER A 45 -14.99 14.76 15.92
CA SER A 45 -16.35 14.36 15.51
C SER A 45 -16.49 14.10 14.01
N LYS A 46 -15.74 14.86 13.18
CA LYS A 46 -15.71 14.70 11.72
C LYS A 46 -15.10 13.36 11.28
N TYR A 47 -14.18 12.81 12.07
CA TYR A 47 -13.47 11.55 11.77
C TYR A 47 -13.92 10.38 12.66
N ALA A 48 -14.80 10.63 13.63
CA ALA A 48 -15.26 9.62 14.60
C ALA A 48 -15.91 8.41 13.92
N GLY A 49 -16.70 8.62 12.86
CA GLY A 49 -17.30 7.52 12.09
C GLY A 49 -16.25 6.61 11.47
N TRP A 50 -15.21 7.18 10.84
CA TRP A 50 -14.12 6.41 10.26
C TRP A 50 -13.31 5.67 11.35
N LEU A 51 -12.97 6.35 12.44
CA LEU A 51 -12.25 5.73 13.56
C LEU A 51 -13.06 4.58 14.20
N SER A 52 -14.38 4.74 14.33
CA SER A 52 -15.27 3.69 14.80
C SER A 52 -15.27 2.50 13.84
N VAL A 53 -15.38 2.73 12.53
CA VAL A 53 -15.30 1.67 11.52
C VAL A 53 -14.00 0.88 11.62
N VAL A 54 -12.85 1.54 11.72
CA VAL A 54 -11.56 0.85 11.76
C VAL A 54 -11.32 0.17 13.12
N PHE A 55 -11.43 0.90 14.23
CA PHE A 55 -11.04 0.34 15.52
C PHE A 55 -12.15 -0.53 16.13
N PHE A 56 -13.40 -0.12 16.04
CA PHE A 56 -14.49 -0.88 16.66
C PHE A 56 -14.95 -2.03 15.77
N PHE A 57 -15.40 -1.73 14.54
CA PHE A 57 -15.96 -2.77 13.68
C PHE A 57 -14.90 -3.70 13.08
N PHE A 58 -13.80 -3.15 12.59
CA PHE A 58 -12.77 -3.98 11.96
C PHE A 58 -11.91 -4.68 13.02
N TYR A 59 -11.31 -3.94 13.95
CA TYR A 59 -10.42 -4.55 14.94
C TYR A 59 -11.19 -5.31 16.04
N PHE A 60 -12.01 -4.64 16.85
CA PHE A 60 -12.66 -5.33 17.97
C PHE A 60 -13.63 -6.42 17.51
N ILE A 61 -14.53 -6.12 16.57
CA ILE A 61 -15.54 -7.10 16.16
C ILE A 61 -14.92 -8.16 15.24
N SER A 62 -14.20 -7.79 14.18
CA SER A 62 -13.75 -8.80 13.20
C SER A 62 -12.54 -9.58 13.70
N VAL A 63 -11.45 -8.90 14.09
CA VAL A 63 -10.24 -9.57 14.62
C VAL A 63 -10.52 -10.22 15.97
N GLY A 64 -11.29 -9.57 16.84
CA GLY A 64 -11.72 -10.17 18.11
C GLY A 64 -12.55 -11.43 17.91
N HIS A 65 -13.50 -11.42 16.97
CA HIS A 65 -14.28 -12.61 16.63
C HIS A 65 -13.42 -13.77 16.10
N SER A 66 -12.53 -13.51 15.13
CA SER A 66 -11.66 -14.57 14.59
C SER A 66 -10.71 -15.12 15.64
N THR A 67 -10.17 -14.25 16.50
CA THR A 67 -9.33 -14.67 17.63
C THR A 67 -10.13 -15.52 18.61
N TYR A 68 -11.34 -15.09 18.97
CA TYR A 68 -12.25 -15.85 19.82
C TYR A 68 -12.53 -17.24 19.24
N MET A 69 -12.87 -17.33 17.95
CA MET A 69 -13.14 -18.61 17.29
C MET A 69 -11.93 -19.54 17.31
N ILE A 70 -10.72 -19.03 17.07
CA ILE A 70 -9.47 -19.82 17.13
C ILE A 70 -9.24 -20.33 18.55
N VAL A 71 -9.26 -19.44 19.55
CA VAL A 71 -9.03 -19.79 20.95
C VAL A 71 -10.09 -20.79 21.44
N ARG A 72 -11.35 -20.55 21.10
CA ARG A 72 -12.45 -21.44 21.43
C ARG A 72 -12.22 -22.83 20.86
N GLN A 73 -11.77 -22.95 19.61
CA GLN A 73 -11.53 -24.26 19.02
C GLN A 73 -10.39 -25.04 19.70
N VAL A 74 -9.43 -24.34 20.31
CA VAL A 74 -8.36 -24.94 21.12
C VAL A 74 -8.89 -25.38 22.48
N VAL A 75 -9.70 -24.56 23.15
CA VAL A 75 -10.19 -24.84 24.52
C VAL A 75 -11.35 -25.83 24.53
N LYS A 76 -12.33 -25.64 23.63
CA LYS A 76 -13.55 -26.45 23.53
C LYS A 76 -13.91 -26.64 22.05
N PRO A 77 -13.32 -27.64 21.38
CA PRO A 77 -13.50 -27.84 19.95
C PRO A 77 -14.96 -28.05 19.61
N ASN A 78 -15.47 -27.23 18.69
CA ASN A 78 -16.82 -27.36 18.15
C ASN A 78 -16.75 -28.17 16.84
N PRO A 79 -17.46 -29.31 16.73
CA PRO A 79 -17.44 -30.13 15.52
C PRO A 79 -18.02 -29.42 14.28
N ALA A 80 -18.86 -28.39 14.47
CA ALA A 80 -19.36 -27.56 13.38
C ALA A 80 -18.29 -26.63 12.79
N VAL A 81 -17.27 -26.29 13.57
CA VAL A 81 -16.16 -25.43 13.14
C VAL A 81 -15.09 -26.29 12.48
N LYS A 82 -15.21 -26.44 11.16
CA LYS A 82 -14.20 -27.11 10.33
C LYS A 82 -12.89 -26.33 10.27
N LEU A 83 -11.79 -27.03 9.97
CA LEU A 83 -10.44 -26.48 9.81
C LEU A 83 -10.38 -25.25 8.88
N LYS A 84 -11.18 -25.23 7.80
CA LYS A 84 -11.28 -24.08 6.89
C LYS A 84 -11.64 -22.76 7.58
N HIS A 85 -12.49 -22.80 8.62
CA HIS A 85 -12.89 -21.60 9.34
C HIS A 85 -11.75 -21.09 10.22
N ILE A 86 -10.99 -21.99 10.85
CA ILE A 86 -9.80 -21.63 11.63
C ILE A 86 -8.80 -20.90 10.73
N PHE A 87 -8.49 -21.46 9.55
CA PHE A 87 -7.61 -20.81 8.57
C PHE A 87 -8.15 -19.45 8.13
N LEU A 88 -9.45 -19.35 7.85
CA LEU A 88 -10.10 -18.07 7.54
C LEU A 88 -9.91 -17.05 8.67
N GLY A 89 -10.08 -17.48 9.93
CA GLY A 89 -9.87 -16.64 11.10
C GLY A 89 -8.42 -16.15 11.22
N VAL A 90 -7.44 -17.01 10.96
CA VAL A 90 -6.02 -16.63 10.99
C VAL A 90 -5.69 -15.61 9.89
N MET A 91 -6.20 -15.83 8.68
CA MET A 91 -6.06 -14.87 7.57
C MET A 91 -6.73 -13.54 7.90
N MET A 92 -7.95 -13.57 8.45
CA MET A 92 -8.67 -12.36 8.88
C MET A 92 -7.92 -11.61 9.97
N ASN A 93 -7.35 -12.30 10.97
CA ASN A 93 -6.52 -11.67 11.99
C ASN A 93 -5.30 -10.96 11.38
N THR A 94 -4.60 -11.62 10.47
CA THR A 94 -3.39 -11.08 9.85
C THR A 94 -3.69 -9.87 8.95
N ALA A 95 -4.74 -9.95 8.14
CA ALA A 95 -5.20 -8.81 7.34
C ALA A 95 -5.72 -7.67 8.24
N GLY A 96 -6.46 -8.05 9.29
CA GLY A 96 -6.96 -7.20 10.36
C GLY A 96 -5.91 -6.30 10.98
N THR A 97 -4.85 -6.93 11.51
CA THR A 97 -3.74 -6.24 12.16
C THR A 97 -2.96 -5.36 11.19
N MET A 98 -2.80 -5.78 9.94
CA MET A 98 -2.14 -4.98 8.91
C MET A 98 -2.90 -3.68 8.59
N VAL A 99 -4.22 -3.74 8.44
CA VAL A 99 -5.05 -2.53 8.20
C VAL A 99 -4.97 -1.59 9.40
N VAL A 100 -5.07 -2.10 10.63
CA VAL A 100 -4.96 -1.29 11.84
C VAL A 100 -3.58 -0.67 11.98
N GLY A 101 -2.52 -1.43 11.70
CA GLY A 101 -1.14 -0.92 11.66
C GLY A 101 -0.99 0.22 10.64
N THR A 102 -1.60 0.07 9.45
CA THR A 102 -1.63 1.11 8.42
C THR A 102 -2.35 2.37 8.91
N VAL A 103 -3.49 2.21 9.59
CA VAL A 103 -4.24 3.35 10.14
C VAL A 103 -3.44 4.06 11.25
N ILE A 104 -2.81 3.30 12.16
CA ILE A 104 -1.93 3.87 13.19
C ILE A 104 -0.78 4.65 12.55
N TYR A 105 -0.17 4.11 11.49
CA TYR A 105 0.85 4.80 10.72
C TYR A 105 0.33 6.10 10.12
N VAL A 106 -0.83 6.07 9.44
CA VAL A 106 -1.45 7.28 8.88
C VAL A 106 -1.74 8.31 9.98
N LEU A 107 -2.23 7.89 11.14
CA LEU A 107 -2.53 8.78 12.26
C LEU A 107 -1.26 9.44 12.84
N ARG A 108 -0.18 8.67 12.97
CA ARG A 108 1.08 9.13 13.60
C ARG A 108 1.95 9.94 12.65
N SER A 109 2.09 9.48 11.41
CA SER A 109 3.07 9.98 10.44
C SER A 109 2.43 10.52 9.15
N GLY A 110 1.10 10.58 9.06
CA GLY A 110 0.39 10.94 7.83
C GLY A 110 0.72 12.33 7.31
N GLN A 111 0.94 13.31 8.19
CA GLN A 111 1.34 14.66 7.79
C GLN A 111 2.70 14.63 7.08
N GLU A 112 3.72 14.05 7.73
CA GLU A 112 5.06 13.95 7.18
C GLU A 112 5.07 13.15 5.87
N ALA A 113 4.35 12.03 5.81
CA ALA A 113 4.25 11.21 4.61
C ALA A 113 3.63 11.99 3.44
N VAL A 114 2.56 12.76 3.68
CA VAL A 114 1.91 13.60 2.68
C VAL A 114 2.82 14.73 2.21
N ASP A 115 3.48 15.42 3.14
CA ASP A 115 4.38 16.52 2.82
C ASP A 115 5.55 16.03 1.96
N ARG A 116 6.10 14.86 2.28
CA ARG A 116 7.15 14.20 1.46
C ARG A 116 6.66 13.87 0.06
N VAL A 117 5.50 13.23 -0.08
CA VAL A 117 4.92 12.87 -1.39
C VAL A 117 4.68 14.14 -2.21
N ASN A 118 4.10 15.17 -1.62
CA ASN A 118 3.84 16.44 -2.28
C ASN A 118 5.13 17.14 -2.72
N TRP A 119 6.14 17.16 -1.85
CA TRP A 119 7.45 17.70 -2.17
C TRP A 119 8.07 16.98 -3.37
N LEU A 120 8.07 15.64 -3.38
CA LEU A 120 8.60 14.84 -4.49
C LEU A 120 7.82 15.06 -5.79
N ILE A 121 6.50 15.22 -5.70
CA ILE A 121 5.64 15.56 -6.84
C ILE A 121 6.03 16.93 -7.42
N GLN A 122 6.11 17.96 -6.58
CA GLN A 122 6.45 19.32 -6.99
C GLN A 122 7.85 19.36 -7.60
N ARG A 123 8.82 18.68 -6.96
CA ARG A 123 10.19 18.58 -7.44
C ARG A 123 10.26 17.94 -8.83
N THR A 124 9.52 16.85 -9.02
CA THR A 124 9.43 16.17 -10.33
C THR A 124 8.86 17.10 -11.41
N PHE A 125 7.85 17.91 -11.08
CA PHE A 125 7.30 18.91 -12.00
C PHE A 125 8.31 20.01 -12.34
N ASN A 126 9.06 20.52 -11.36
CA ASN A 126 10.09 21.53 -11.58
C ASN A 126 11.17 21.02 -12.55
N PHE A 127 11.57 19.75 -12.42
CA PHE A 127 12.50 19.11 -13.37
C PHE A 127 11.91 18.89 -14.78
N CYS A 128 10.58 18.76 -14.93
CA CYS A 128 9.95 18.68 -16.26
C CYS A 128 9.91 20.05 -16.95
N SER A 129 9.66 21.12 -16.20
CA SER A 129 9.36 22.44 -16.77
C SER A 129 10.56 23.11 -17.44
N THR A 130 11.79 22.67 -17.14
CA THR A 130 13.02 23.33 -17.60
C THR A 130 13.46 22.91 -19.02
N ARG A 131 12.83 21.90 -19.63
CA ARG A 131 13.05 21.52 -21.03
C ARG A 131 11.78 21.85 -21.81
N ASN A 132 11.90 22.40 -23.02
CA ASN A 132 10.85 22.85 -23.96
C ASN A 132 9.76 21.79 -24.36
N GLU A 133 9.43 20.80 -23.51
CA GLU A 133 8.35 19.82 -23.68
C GLU A 133 6.93 20.43 -23.62
N PHE A 134 6.80 21.74 -23.40
CA PHE A 134 5.51 22.45 -23.44
C PHE A 134 4.86 22.35 -24.84
N VAL A 135 5.67 22.22 -25.91
CA VAL A 135 5.15 22.12 -27.28
C VAL A 135 4.58 20.72 -27.57
N LEU A 136 5.23 19.65 -27.09
CA LEU A 136 4.79 18.27 -27.38
C LEU A 136 3.57 17.83 -26.54
N THR A 137 3.36 18.46 -25.38
CA THR A 137 2.24 18.10 -24.49
C THR A 137 0.89 18.64 -24.96
N SER A 138 0.86 19.73 -25.72
CA SER A 138 -0.39 20.32 -26.24
C SER A 138 -1.10 19.41 -27.25
N HIS A 139 -0.37 18.89 -28.25
CA HIS A 139 -0.93 18.02 -29.28
C HIS A 139 -1.39 16.65 -28.74
N MET A 140 -0.67 16.09 -27.77
CA MET A 140 -1.03 14.82 -27.16
C MET A 140 -2.23 14.95 -26.20
N GLU A 141 -2.52 16.16 -25.71
CA GLU A 141 -3.61 16.44 -24.77
C GLU A 141 -4.98 16.48 -25.44
N ASP A 142 -5.05 16.89 -26.70
CA ASP A 142 -6.30 16.88 -27.49
C ASP A 142 -6.71 15.46 -27.92
N ASP A 143 -5.76 14.62 -28.32
CA ASP A 143 -6.05 13.21 -28.65
C ASP A 143 -6.45 12.39 -27.41
N LEU A 144 -5.82 12.70 -26.26
CA LEU A 144 -6.22 12.17 -24.96
C LEU A 144 -7.53 12.77 -24.42
N ARG A 145 -8.04 13.90 -24.94
CA ARG A 145 -9.38 14.41 -24.59
C ARG A 145 -10.45 13.63 -25.32
N ARG A 146 -10.23 13.32 -26.61
CA ARG A 146 -11.19 12.61 -27.47
C ARG A 146 -11.38 11.14 -27.03
N THR A 147 -10.30 10.42 -26.73
CA THR A 147 -10.38 9.05 -26.18
C THR A 147 -10.88 9.00 -24.73
N ARG A 148 -10.66 10.06 -23.95
CA ARG A 148 -11.08 10.14 -22.54
C ARG A 148 -12.60 10.21 -22.36
N HIS A 149 -13.34 10.80 -23.30
CA HIS A 149 -14.80 10.87 -23.19
C HIS A 149 -15.47 9.49 -23.30
N ILE A 150 -14.85 8.56 -24.05
CA ILE A 150 -15.35 7.20 -24.27
C ILE A 150 -15.01 6.28 -23.09
N TRP A 151 -13.80 6.41 -22.54
CA TRP A 151 -13.36 5.60 -21.40
C TRP A 151 -13.88 6.09 -20.04
N ASP A 152 -14.06 7.40 -19.83
CA ASP A 152 -14.56 7.94 -18.56
C ASP A 152 -16.03 7.61 -18.28
N SER A 153 -16.86 7.40 -19.30
CA SER A 153 -18.26 7.00 -19.06
C SER A 153 -18.39 5.50 -18.74
N ARG A 154 -17.56 4.64 -19.36
CA ARG A 154 -17.63 3.18 -19.17
C ARG A 154 -16.86 2.68 -17.95
N ILE A 155 -15.63 3.13 -17.69
CA ILE A 155 -14.85 2.66 -16.50
C ILE A 155 -15.42 3.22 -15.20
N ARG A 156 -15.84 4.49 -15.19
CA ARG A 156 -16.29 5.18 -13.97
C ARG A 156 -17.54 4.52 -13.38
N ASN A 157 -18.36 3.89 -14.22
CA ASN A 157 -19.55 3.15 -13.79
C ASN A 157 -19.30 1.66 -13.50
N ALA A 158 -18.19 1.07 -14.00
CA ALA A 158 -18.04 -0.38 -14.01
C ALA A 158 -17.06 -0.95 -12.97
N PHE A 159 -16.06 -0.20 -12.48
CA PHE A 159 -14.90 -0.83 -11.82
C PHE A 159 -14.69 -0.57 -10.31
N PRO A 160 -14.84 0.64 -9.75
CA PRO A 160 -14.36 0.83 -8.37
C PRO A 160 -15.46 0.74 -7.29
N SER A 161 -16.73 1.02 -7.61
CA SER A 161 -17.86 0.83 -6.66
C SER A 161 -18.41 -0.60 -6.65
N THR A 162 -18.19 -1.33 -7.74
CA THR A 162 -18.73 -2.67 -7.96
C THR A 162 -17.86 -3.76 -7.34
N VAL A 163 -16.53 -3.58 -7.24
CA VAL A 163 -15.63 -4.60 -6.66
C VAL A 163 -15.96 -4.91 -5.20
N PRO A 164 -16.15 -3.92 -4.29
CA PRO A 164 -16.61 -4.19 -2.94
C PRO A 164 -17.99 -4.86 -2.90
N PHE A 165 -18.89 -4.44 -3.77
CA PHE A 165 -20.22 -5.03 -3.88
C PHE A 165 -20.16 -6.49 -4.32
N PHE A 166 -19.45 -6.81 -5.40
CA PHE A 166 -19.26 -8.17 -5.90
C PHE A 166 -18.53 -9.02 -4.87
N ALA A 167 -17.44 -8.55 -4.27
CA ALA A 167 -16.74 -9.30 -3.23
C ALA A 167 -17.65 -9.61 -2.03
N THR A 168 -18.52 -8.69 -1.65
CA THR A 168 -19.48 -8.90 -0.55
C THR A 168 -20.62 -9.83 -0.97
N VAL A 169 -21.16 -9.68 -2.19
CA VAL A 169 -22.20 -10.56 -2.73
C VAL A 169 -21.66 -11.99 -2.87
N PHE A 170 -20.44 -12.16 -3.38
CA PHE A 170 -19.77 -13.46 -3.44
C PHE A 170 -19.44 -13.98 -2.04
N GLY A 171 -19.03 -13.12 -1.10
CA GLY A 171 -18.77 -13.52 0.28
C GLY A 171 -20.03 -14.00 1.00
N MET A 172 -21.14 -13.29 0.82
CA MET A 172 -22.46 -13.68 1.32
C MET A 172 -22.98 -14.95 0.62
N ALA A 173 -22.84 -15.05 -0.71
CA ALA A 173 -23.23 -16.22 -1.48
C ALA A 173 -22.39 -17.46 -1.15
N ALA A 174 -21.11 -17.28 -0.81
CA ALA A 174 -20.23 -18.34 -0.32
C ALA A 174 -20.56 -18.78 1.12
N ASN A 175 -21.61 -18.20 1.73
CA ASN A 175 -22.06 -18.50 3.09
C ASN A 175 -20.92 -18.36 4.11
N LEU A 176 -20.06 -17.35 3.92
CA LEU A 176 -19.03 -16.95 4.88
C LEU A 176 -19.70 -16.21 6.05
N ASP A 177 -20.67 -16.85 6.70
CA ASP A 177 -21.22 -16.41 7.98
C ASP A 177 -20.14 -16.64 9.04
N VAL A 178 -19.14 -15.75 9.05
CA VAL A 178 -18.03 -15.81 10.00
C VAL A 178 -18.59 -15.70 11.41
N TYR A 179 -19.58 -14.82 11.62
CA TYR A 179 -20.12 -14.50 12.93
C TYR A 179 -21.10 -15.53 13.52
N GLN A 180 -21.60 -16.50 12.74
CA GLN A 180 -22.62 -17.44 13.24
C GLN A 180 -22.16 -18.19 14.49
N TYR A 181 -20.88 -18.56 14.55
CA TYR A 181 -20.33 -19.37 15.62
C TYR A 181 -20.23 -18.62 16.96
N LEU A 182 -20.00 -17.31 16.91
CA LEU A 182 -20.09 -16.46 18.10
C LEU A 182 -21.54 -16.35 18.58
N TRP A 183 -22.48 -16.15 17.66
CA TRP A 183 -23.89 -16.03 18.02
C TRP A 183 -24.46 -17.30 18.64
N TYR A 184 -24.06 -18.49 18.18
CA TYR A 184 -24.46 -19.77 18.79
C TYR A 184 -23.97 -19.95 20.23
N ASP A 185 -22.97 -19.19 20.68
CA ASP A 185 -22.47 -19.26 22.06
C ASP A 185 -23.08 -18.23 22.98
N ILE A 186 -23.41 -17.06 22.43
CA ILE A 186 -24.00 -15.96 23.20
C ILE A 186 -25.51 -16.18 23.34
N LEU A 187 -26.16 -16.64 22.27
CA LEU A 187 -27.61 -16.76 22.21
C LEU A 187 -28.04 -18.23 22.32
N PRO A 188 -29.15 -18.51 23.03
CA PRO A 188 -29.72 -19.84 23.06
C PRO A 188 -30.13 -20.30 21.65
N VAL A 189 -29.97 -21.60 21.38
CA VAL A 189 -30.13 -22.21 20.06
C VAL A 189 -31.53 -21.98 19.49
N GLU A 190 -32.54 -21.93 20.35
CA GLU A 190 -33.93 -21.65 20.01
C GLU A 190 -34.09 -20.26 19.39
N VAL A 191 -33.40 -19.25 19.92
CA VAL A 191 -33.47 -17.86 19.44
C VAL A 191 -32.71 -17.70 18.13
N VAL A 192 -31.55 -18.35 17.98
CA VAL A 192 -30.75 -18.29 16.73
C VAL A 192 -31.48 -19.00 15.59
N ASN A 193 -32.23 -20.05 15.89
CA ASN A 193 -32.95 -20.81 14.88
C ASN A 193 -34.17 -20.08 14.31
N LEU A 194 -34.71 -19.06 15.01
CA LEU A 194 -35.79 -18.21 14.50
C LEU A 194 -35.36 -17.56 13.17
N VAL A 195 -36.25 -17.64 12.18
CA VAL A 195 -36.00 -17.13 10.82
C VAL A 195 -35.62 -15.66 10.84
N TRP A 196 -36.32 -14.84 11.64
CA TRP A 196 -36.04 -13.41 11.79
C TRP A 196 -34.67 -13.13 12.37
N THR A 197 -34.26 -13.81 13.45
CA THR A 197 -32.92 -13.65 14.03
C THR A 197 -31.85 -13.97 13.00
N ARG A 198 -32.03 -15.05 12.22
CA ARG A 198 -31.09 -15.47 11.19
C ARG A 198 -30.97 -14.44 10.06
N ILE A 199 -32.09 -13.84 9.63
CA ILE A 199 -32.12 -12.75 8.64
C ILE A 199 -31.37 -11.53 9.18
N VAL A 200 -31.64 -11.13 10.42
CA VAL A 200 -31.00 -9.97 11.06
C VAL A 200 -29.49 -10.18 11.18
N ILE A 201 -29.04 -11.34 11.67
CA ILE A 201 -27.62 -11.67 11.77
C ILE A 201 -26.95 -11.61 10.40
N LYS A 202 -27.54 -12.24 9.37
CA LYS A 202 -27.00 -12.22 8.01
C LYS A 202 -26.93 -10.81 7.43
N PHE A 203 -27.95 -10.00 7.67
CA PHE A 203 -27.99 -8.61 7.20
C PHE A 203 -26.85 -7.79 7.81
N PHE A 204 -26.69 -7.82 9.13
CA PHE A 204 -25.60 -7.11 9.81
C PHE A 204 -24.23 -7.67 9.43
N SER A 205 -24.08 -8.99 9.35
CA SER A 205 -22.86 -9.66 8.87
C SER A 205 -22.45 -9.19 7.48
N GLY A 206 -23.42 -9.09 6.55
CA GLY A 206 -23.22 -8.58 5.20
C GLY A 206 -22.76 -7.13 5.19
N ILE A 207 -23.37 -6.26 6.00
CA ILE A 207 -22.97 -4.86 6.15
C ILE A 207 -21.55 -4.74 6.70
N LEU A 208 -21.22 -5.48 7.76
CA LEU A 208 -19.90 -5.46 8.37
C LEU A 208 -18.82 -5.95 7.39
N THR A 209 -19.13 -7.02 6.65
CA THR A 209 -18.23 -7.56 5.63
C THR A 209 -17.99 -6.55 4.52
N TYR A 210 -19.05 -5.89 4.04
CA TYR A 210 -18.95 -4.84 3.01
C TYR A 210 -18.08 -3.67 3.48
N ILE A 211 -18.38 -3.13 4.67
CA ILE A 211 -17.66 -2.01 5.24
C ILE A 211 -16.19 -2.38 5.45
N GLY A 212 -15.92 -3.54 6.05
CA GLY A 212 -14.57 -4.03 6.29
C GLY A 212 -13.77 -4.22 5.00
N PHE A 213 -14.39 -4.81 3.97
CA PHE A 213 -13.74 -4.99 2.68
C PHE A 213 -13.46 -3.66 1.97
N ALA A 214 -14.46 -2.77 1.91
CA ALA A 214 -14.32 -1.46 1.27
C ALA A 214 -13.22 -0.62 1.94
N GLU A 215 -13.19 -0.61 3.26
CA GLU A 215 -12.15 0.06 4.05
C GLU A 215 -10.77 -0.56 3.86
N SER A 216 -10.68 -1.89 3.79
CA SER A 216 -9.42 -2.59 3.50
C SER A 216 -8.88 -2.21 2.12
N CYS A 217 -9.72 -2.21 1.08
CA CYS A 217 -9.33 -1.76 -0.26
C CYS A 217 -8.86 -0.30 -0.27
N ARG A 218 -9.57 0.56 0.48
CA ARG A 218 -9.22 1.98 0.61
C ARG A 218 -7.85 2.16 1.28
N MET A 219 -7.60 1.47 2.40
CA MET A 219 -6.34 1.54 3.15
C MET A 219 -5.18 0.94 2.37
N LEU A 220 -5.37 -0.20 1.71
CA LEU A 220 -4.34 -0.80 0.85
C LEU A 220 -3.96 0.13 -0.30
N GLY A 221 -4.94 0.78 -0.95
CA GLY A 221 -4.65 1.76 -1.99
C GLY A 221 -3.88 2.97 -1.46
N ILE A 222 -4.23 3.47 -0.27
CA ILE A 222 -3.50 4.58 0.39
C ILE A 222 -2.08 4.16 0.73
N MET A 223 -1.90 2.97 1.33
CA MET A 223 -0.58 2.44 1.66
C MET A 223 0.27 2.28 0.41
N GLY A 224 -0.29 1.72 -0.65
CA GLY A 224 0.37 1.61 -1.95
C GLY A 224 0.78 2.98 -2.49
N ILE A 225 -0.09 3.98 -2.43
CA ILE A 225 0.23 5.35 -2.88
C ILE A 225 1.35 5.96 -2.04
N LEU A 226 1.26 5.90 -0.70
CA LEU A 226 2.23 6.52 0.20
C LEU A 226 3.59 5.80 0.19
N ALA A 227 3.63 4.49 -0.03
CA ALA A 227 4.88 3.72 -0.08
C ALA A 227 5.52 3.72 -1.48
N ILE A 228 4.72 3.48 -2.53
CA ILE A 228 5.24 3.29 -3.90
C ILE A 228 5.53 4.63 -4.57
N ALA A 229 4.68 5.65 -4.37
CA ALA A 229 4.84 6.91 -5.09
C ALA A 229 6.19 7.58 -4.76
N PRO A 230 6.62 7.68 -3.49
CA PRO A 230 7.92 8.26 -3.19
C PRO A 230 9.09 7.54 -3.84
N THR A 231 9.17 6.21 -3.72
CA THR A 231 10.22 5.39 -4.33
C THR A 231 10.29 5.63 -5.84
N GLN A 232 9.14 5.61 -6.51
CA GLN A 232 9.10 5.79 -7.96
C GLN A 232 9.39 7.22 -8.40
N LEU A 233 9.07 8.24 -7.60
CA LEU A 233 9.44 9.63 -7.87
C LEU A 233 10.94 9.83 -7.65
N MET A 234 11.48 9.28 -6.57
CA MET A 234 12.91 9.32 -6.23
C MET A 234 13.77 8.73 -7.35
N ALA A 235 13.44 7.50 -7.79
CA ALA A 235 14.14 6.83 -8.89
C ALA A 235 14.13 7.63 -10.21
N ARG A 236 13.05 8.38 -10.48
CA ARG A 236 12.95 9.22 -11.68
C ARG A 236 13.79 10.49 -11.58
N ILE A 237 13.79 11.14 -10.42
CA ILE A 237 14.62 12.32 -10.21
C ILE A 237 16.09 11.91 -10.32
N VAL A 238 16.51 10.81 -9.69
CA VAL A 238 17.87 10.26 -9.83
C VAL A 238 18.20 9.94 -11.28
N LYS A 239 17.31 9.27 -12.02
CA LYS A 239 17.52 8.99 -13.45
C LYS A 239 17.71 10.28 -14.26
N ARG A 240 16.96 11.34 -13.95
CA ARG A 240 17.06 12.63 -14.64
C ARG A 240 18.33 13.38 -14.29
N LEU A 241 18.73 13.39 -13.02
CA LEU A 241 19.99 13.95 -12.59
C LEU A 241 21.15 13.25 -13.30
N ALA A 242 21.11 11.91 -13.43
CA ALA A 242 22.11 11.13 -14.15
C ALA A 242 22.12 11.36 -15.68
N GLN A 243 21.05 11.92 -16.26
CA GLN A 243 20.96 12.26 -17.68
C GLN A 243 21.38 13.70 -17.98
N ARG A 244 21.67 14.52 -16.96
CA ARG A 244 22.21 15.86 -17.18
C ARG A 244 23.67 15.70 -17.60
N ASP A 245 23.95 16.01 -18.86
CA ASP A 245 25.32 16.08 -19.34
C ASP A 245 25.95 17.37 -18.79
N ILE A 246 26.96 17.21 -17.93
CA ILE A 246 27.70 18.34 -17.35
C ILE A 246 28.71 18.88 -18.36
N GLY A 247 29.11 18.07 -19.36
CA GLY A 247 30.17 18.40 -20.31
C GLY A 247 29.76 19.38 -21.41
N GLU A 248 28.48 19.43 -21.80
CA GLU A 248 28.03 20.23 -22.94
C GLU A 248 27.77 21.73 -22.63
N MET A 249 27.79 22.16 -21.37
CA MET A 249 27.45 23.55 -21.00
C MET A 249 28.60 24.57 -21.10
N GLY A 250 29.80 24.14 -21.49
CA GLY A 250 31.05 24.89 -21.31
C GLY A 250 31.30 26.14 -22.16
N GLN A 251 30.28 26.90 -22.60
CA GLN A 251 30.48 28.15 -23.36
C GLN A 251 30.19 29.45 -22.59
N ASN A 252 29.40 29.42 -21.50
CA ASN A 252 29.18 30.58 -20.62
C ASN A 252 29.60 30.24 -19.19
N SER A 253 30.71 30.83 -18.70
CA SER A 253 31.31 30.51 -17.39
C SER A 253 30.35 30.73 -16.22
N ASP A 254 29.61 31.84 -16.23
CA ASP A 254 28.85 32.28 -15.07
C ASP A 254 27.53 31.50 -14.91
N GLU A 255 26.88 31.17 -16.02
CA GLU A 255 25.67 30.31 -16.02
C GLU A 255 26.00 28.85 -15.63
N THR A 256 27.24 28.41 -15.91
CA THR A 256 27.71 27.06 -15.58
C THR A 256 27.86 26.87 -14.08
N GLU A 257 28.38 27.88 -13.36
CA GLU A 257 28.57 27.82 -11.91
C GLU A 257 27.24 27.78 -11.16
N GLU A 258 26.29 28.65 -11.51
CA GLU A 258 24.95 28.66 -10.90
C GLU A 258 24.22 27.33 -11.15
N TYR A 259 24.35 26.77 -12.36
CA TYR A 259 23.75 25.49 -12.72
C TYR A 259 24.37 24.31 -11.97
N LEU A 260 25.70 24.29 -11.80
CA LEU A 260 26.41 23.28 -11.02
C LEU A 260 26.01 23.35 -9.55
N HIS A 261 26.00 24.56 -8.98
CA HIS A 261 25.58 24.76 -7.60
C HIS A 261 24.14 24.27 -7.37
N ARG A 262 23.22 24.61 -8.28
CA ARG A 262 21.83 24.15 -8.23
C ARG A 262 21.71 22.63 -8.34
N THR A 263 22.46 22.01 -9.25
CA THR A 263 22.46 20.54 -9.41
C THR A 263 23.04 19.83 -8.19
N TYR A 264 24.07 20.41 -7.57
CA TYR A 264 24.64 19.92 -6.32
C TYR A 264 23.66 20.01 -5.15
N LEU A 265 22.97 21.15 -4.99
CA LEU A 265 21.91 21.30 -4.00
C LEU A 265 20.76 20.30 -4.23
N ASP A 266 20.34 20.14 -5.49
CA ASP A 266 19.34 19.13 -5.88
C ASP A 266 19.76 17.72 -5.43
N TYR A 267 21.05 17.38 -5.59
CA TYR A 267 21.61 16.09 -5.17
C TYR A 267 21.68 15.93 -3.65
N ILE A 268 22.11 16.96 -2.90
CA ILE A 268 22.14 16.94 -1.44
C ILE A 268 20.72 16.74 -0.88
N GLU A 269 19.75 17.51 -1.36
CA GLU A 269 18.36 17.37 -0.92
C GLU A 269 17.82 15.96 -1.19
N MET A 270 18.12 15.42 -2.38
CA MET A 270 17.79 14.04 -2.72
C MET A 270 18.39 13.05 -1.72
N LYS A 271 19.63 13.27 -1.31
CA LYS A 271 20.35 12.38 -0.40
C LYS A 271 19.82 12.46 1.03
N ILE A 272 19.50 13.66 1.51
CA ILE A 272 18.86 13.86 2.82
C ILE A 272 17.53 13.11 2.86
N ILE A 273 16.76 13.19 1.78
CA ILE A 273 15.50 12.47 1.66
C ILE A 273 15.77 10.95 1.66
N GLU A 274 16.64 10.45 0.80
CA GLU A 274 17.00 9.02 0.76
C GLU A 274 17.39 8.47 2.14
N VAL A 275 18.23 9.20 2.89
CA VAL A 275 18.62 8.81 4.26
C VAL A 275 17.41 8.82 5.20
N SER A 276 16.52 9.80 5.08
CA SER A 276 15.28 9.86 5.86
C SER A 276 14.31 8.70 5.55
N PHE A 277 14.37 8.15 4.33
CA PHE A 277 13.60 6.97 3.91
C PHE A 277 14.17 5.66 4.49
N HIS A 278 15.49 5.56 4.65
CA HIS A 278 16.15 4.29 4.98
C HIS A 278 15.88 3.73 6.38
N GLY A 279 15.49 4.56 7.35
CA GLY A 279 15.23 4.09 8.72
C GLY A 279 13.82 3.50 8.88
N PHE A 280 12.85 4.39 9.04
CA PHE A 280 11.49 4.01 9.44
C PHE A 280 10.67 3.38 8.31
N GLU A 281 10.80 3.90 7.08
CA GLU A 281 10.00 3.40 5.95
C GLU A 281 10.51 2.07 5.44
N ALA A 282 11.83 1.83 5.49
CA ALA A 282 12.41 0.54 5.21
C ALA A 282 11.83 -0.54 6.13
N THR A 283 11.77 -0.28 7.45
CA THR A 283 11.18 -1.23 8.41
C THR A 283 9.71 -1.52 8.08
N LEU A 284 8.92 -0.49 7.77
CA LEU A 284 7.51 -0.67 7.41
C LEU A 284 7.32 -1.42 6.11
N ALA A 285 8.14 -1.13 5.11
CA ALA A 285 8.11 -1.82 3.83
C ALA A 285 8.57 -3.28 3.99
N PHE A 286 9.59 -3.56 4.82
CA PHE A 286 9.96 -4.94 5.17
C PHE A 286 8.84 -5.67 5.91
N GLN A 287 8.21 -5.01 6.88
CA GLN A 287 7.08 -5.59 7.60
C GLN A 287 5.90 -5.87 6.66
N LEU A 288 5.62 -4.98 5.71
CA LEU A 288 4.59 -5.20 4.69
C LEU A 288 4.94 -6.36 3.75
N ILE A 289 6.20 -6.43 3.30
CA ILE A 289 6.71 -7.52 2.46
C ILE A 289 6.61 -8.85 3.22
N GLU A 290 7.06 -8.87 4.47
CA GLU A 290 6.98 -10.04 5.34
C GLU A 290 5.53 -10.48 5.55
N CYS A 291 4.64 -9.59 5.99
CA CYS A 291 3.21 -9.88 6.15
C CYS A 291 2.59 -10.38 4.84
N GLY A 292 2.96 -9.79 3.71
CA GLY A 292 2.53 -10.22 2.39
C GLY A 292 3.00 -11.63 2.05
N ILE A 293 4.26 -11.96 2.32
CA ILE A 293 4.82 -13.31 2.11
C ILE A 293 4.10 -14.32 3.00
N TRP A 294 3.86 -14.00 4.27
CA TRP A 294 3.11 -14.85 5.19
C TRP A 294 1.68 -15.09 4.71
N LEU A 295 0.97 -14.03 4.30
CA LEU A 295 -0.38 -14.13 3.74
C LEU A 295 -0.40 -14.97 2.46
N CYS A 296 0.56 -14.76 1.56
CA CYS A 296 0.69 -15.53 0.34
C CYS A 296 0.96 -17.00 0.64
N SER A 297 1.95 -17.30 1.49
CA SER A 297 2.31 -18.68 1.89
C SER A 297 1.13 -19.40 2.56
N ALA A 298 0.48 -18.74 3.52
CA ALA A 298 -0.71 -19.28 4.20
C ALA A 298 -1.83 -19.59 3.21
N SER A 299 -2.02 -18.72 2.22
CA SER A 299 -3.06 -18.89 1.21
C SER A 299 -2.71 -19.97 0.18
N ILE A 300 -1.45 -20.13 -0.22
CA ILE A 300 -0.97 -21.27 -1.03
C ILE A 300 -1.23 -22.57 -0.28
N PHE A 301 -0.78 -22.62 0.98
CA PHE A 301 -0.94 -23.79 1.84
C PHE A 301 -2.41 -24.16 2.00
N ALA A 302 -3.27 -23.18 2.30
CA ALA A 302 -4.70 -23.38 2.40
C ALA A 302 -5.28 -23.90 1.09
N SER A 303 -4.87 -23.35 -0.06
CA SER A 303 -5.34 -23.77 -1.38
C SER A 303 -4.98 -25.23 -1.69
N MET A 304 -3.74 -25.64 -1.41
CA MET A 304 -3.28 -27.01 -1.65
C MET A 304 -3.91 -28.02 -0.68
N ARG A 305 -3.99 -27.69 0.60
CA ARG A 305 -4.46 -28.62 1.65
C ARG A 305 -5.97 -28.69 1.76
N LEU A 306 -6.68 -27.66 1.35
CA LEU A 306 -8.14 -27.56 1.46
C LEU A 306 -8.82 -27.49 0.09
N TYR A 307 -8.18 -28.00 -0.97
CA TYR A 307 -8.70 -28.05 -2.35
C TYR A 307 -10.16 -28.50 -2.42
N ASP A 308 -10.50 -29.59 -1.75
CA ASP A 308 -11.85 -30.16 -1.79
C ASP A 308 -12.84 -29.45 -0.84
N ILE A 309 -12.37 -28.53 -0.01
CA ILE A 309 -13.12 -27.98 1.14
C ILE A 309 -13.41 -26.47 0.99
N LEU A 310 -12.52 -25.74 0.31
CA LEU A 310 -12.64 -24.30 0.11
C LEU A 310 -13.50 -23.97 -1.12
N PRO A 311 -14.31 -22.89 -1.07
CA PRO A 311 -15.03 -22.40 -2.23
C PRO A 311 -14.08 -22.00 -3.37
N LEU A 312 -14.50 -22.22 -4.62
CA LEU A 312 -13.77 -21.80 -5.83
C LEU A 312 -13.30 -20.33 -5.77
N GLY A 313 -14.09 -19.46 -5.12
CA GLY A 313 -13.74 -18.04 -4.95
C GLY A 313 -12.39 -17.80 -4.27
N PHE A 314 -11.96 -18.65 -3.34
CA PHE A 314 -10.64 -18.52 -2.71
C PHE A 314 -9.52 -18.76 -3.72
N TYR A 315 -9.69 -19.73 -4.62
CA TYR A 315 -8.73 -20.06 -5.67
C TYR A 315 -8.60 -18.94 -6.71
N VAL A 316 -9.68 -18.20 -6.96
CA VAL A 316 -9.67 -17.07 -7.90
C VAL A 316 -9.07 -15.81 -7.25
N MET A 317 -9.39 -15.55 -5.99
CA MET A 317 -8.88 -14.38 -5.25
C MET A 317 -7.39 -14.52 -4.92
N PHE A 318 -6.91 -15.75 -4.72
CA PHE A 318 -5.56 -16.02 -4.26
C PHE A 318 -4.46 -15.49 -5.22
N PRO A 319 -4.44 -15.84 -6.52
CA PRO A 319 -3.46 -15.30 -7.46
C PRO A 319 -3.47 -13.78 -7.53
N PHE A 320 -4.65 -13.17 -7.35
CA PHE A 320 -4.78 -11.71 -7.34
C PHE A 320 -4.07 -11.09 -6.13
N PHE A 321 -4.29 -11.63 -4.92
CA PHE A 321 -3.60 -11.14 -3.72
C PHE A 321 -2.09 -11.41 -3.80
N THR A 322 -1.69 -12.58 -4.26
CA THR A 322 -0.28 -12.93 -4.49
C THR A 322 0.39 -11.97 -5.48
N PHE A 323 -0.26 -11.69 -6.61
CA PHE A 323 0.26 -10.75 -7.60
C PHE A 323 0.31 -9.32 -7.06
N ALA A 324 -0.70 -8.90 -6.30
CA ALA A 324 -0.71 -7.59 -5.66
C ALA A 324 0.43 -7.44 -4.65
N ILE A 325 0.61 -8.44 -3.78
CA ILE A 325 1.68 -8.47 -2.77
C ILE A 325 3.04 -8.51 -3.45
N PHE A 326 3.28 -9.44 -4.38
CA PHE A 326 4.55 -9.50 -5.11
C PHE A 326 4.80 -8.24 -5.92
N GLY A 327 3.76 -7.65 -6.51
CA GLY A 327 3.85 -6.37 -7.21
C GLY A 327 4.31 -5.27 -6.27
N ILE A 328 3.70 -5.14 -5.08
CA ILE A 328 4.13 -4.17 -4.07
C ILE A 328 5.58 -4.46 -3.64
N SER A 329 5.92 -5.72 -3.32
CA SER A 329 7.27 -6.12 -2.94
C SER A 329 8.32 -5.83 -4.02
N GLN A 330 8.00 -6.09 -5.29
CA GLN A 330 8.87 -5.79 -6.44
C GLN A 330 9.03 -4.28 -6.65
N LEU A 331 8.00 -3.49 -6.39
CA LEU A 331 8.09 -2.04 -6.47
C LEU A 331 8.91 -1.44 -5.33
N LEU A 332 8.99 -2.13 -4.19
CA LEU A 332 9.79 -1.73 -3.03
C LEU A 332 11.24 -2.26 -3.10
N LEU A 333 11.50 -3.38 -3.80
CA LEU A 333 12.84 -3.99 -3.96
C LEU A 333 13.97 -3.02 -4.37
N PRO A 334 13.76 -2.08 -5.32
CA PRO A 334 14.79 -1.10 -5.71
C PRO A 334 15.21 -0.14 -4.59
N VAL A 335 14.44 -0.02 -3.50
CA VAL A 335 14.81 0.77 -2.30
C VAL A 335 15.86 0.03 -1.48
N PHE A 336 15.84 -1.30 -1.51
CA PHE A 336 16.58 -2.15 -0.58
C PHE A 336 17.85 -2.73 -1.15
N VAL A 337 17.94 -2.85 -2.46
CA VAL A 337 19.17 -3.23 -3.15
C VAL A 337 19.81 -1.93 -3.61
N PRO A 338 20.58 -1.21 -2.74
CA PRO A 338 21.53 -0.26 -3.29
C PRO A 338 22.34 -1.04 -4.31
N LYS A 339 22.64 -0.43 -5.46
CA LYS A 339 23.45 -1.05 -6.51
C LYS A 339 24.83 -1.40 -5.94
N CYS A 340 24.95 -2.50 -5.20
CA CYS A 340 26.16 -3.29 -5.12
C CYS A 340 26.34 -3.85 -6.52
N THR A 341 26.99 -3.05 -7.35
CA THR A 341 27.56 -3.46 -8.62
C THR A 341 28.18 -4.84 -8.45
N LYS A 342 27.63 -5.83 -9.17
CA LYS A 342 28.04 -7.24 -9.24
C LYS A 342 27.63 -8.16 -8.07
N ILE A 343 26.34 -8.23 -7.73
CA ILE A 343 25.82 -9.50 -7.16
C ILE A 343 25.67 -10.48 -8.33
N SER A 344 26.65 -11.38 -8.45
CA SER A 344 26.63 -12.48 -9.41
C SER A 344 25.39 -13.37 -9.19
N PRO A 345 24.68 -13.80 -10.25
CA PRO A 345 23.52 -14.71 -10.16
C PRO A 345 23.75 -15.98 -9.31
N LYS A 346 25.02 -16.35 -9.10
CA LYS A 346 25.42 -17.49 -8.25
C LYS A 346 25.00 -17.35 -6.77
N LEU A 347 24.75 -16.15 -6.26
CA LEU A 347 24.33 -15.94 -4.87
C LEU A 347 22.85 -16.30 -4.62
N TRP A 348 22.01 -16.23 -5.67
CA TRP A 348 20.61 -16.63 -5.59
C TRP A 348 20.41 -18.16 -5.70
N SER A 349 21.36 -18.87 -6.32
CA SER A 349 21.33 -20.34 -6.42
C SER A 349 21.86 -21.05 -5.17
N SER A 350 22.59 -20.36 -4.27
CA SER A 350 22.99 -20.95 -2.99
C SER A 350 21.88 -20.74 -1.96
N GLY A 351 21.13 -21.80 -1.66
CA GLY A 351 19.92 -21.77 -0.83
C GLY A 351 20.05 -21.04 0.52
N TRP A 352 18.88 -20.70 1.09
CA TRP A 352 18.66 -19.87 2.28
C TRP A 352 19.41 -20.27 3.57
N GLY A 353 20.11 -21.41 3.61
CA GLY A 353 20.75 -21.95 4.80
C GLY A 353 21.94 -21.16 5.37
N ASN A 354 22.52 -20.20 4.64
CA ASN A 354 23.78 -19.53 5.03
C ASN A 354 23.69 -18.01 5.23
N TRP A 355 22.50 -17.48 5.52
CA TRP A 355 22.31 -16.03 5.74
C TRP A 355 22.91 -15.50 7.05
N LYS A 356 23.06 -16.36 8.07
CA LYS A 356 23.50 -15.93 9.41
C LYS A 356 24.98 -15.54 9.49
N GLU A 357 25.85 -16.14 8.68
CA GLU A 357 27.30 -15.83 8.69
C GLU A 357 27.68 -14.70 7.71
N LYS A 358 26.91 -14.46 6.65
CA LYS A 358 27.24 -13.43 5.64
C LYS A 358 26.66 -12.04 5.91
N GLY A 359 25.70 -11.91 6.84
CA GLY A 359 25.15 -10.61 7.24
C GLY A 359 26.17 -9.67 7.86
N SER A 360 27.22 -10.20 8.51
CA SER A 360 28.24 -9.38 9.17
C SER A 360 29.22 -8.71 8.19
N GLN A 361 29.47 -9.27 7.00
CA GLN A 361 30.44 -8.71 6.03
C GLN A 361 29.80 -7.72 5.05
N ILE A 362 28.47 -7.73 4.91
CA ILE A 362 27.76 -6.82 3.99
C ILE A 362 27.63 -5.40 4.58
N GLY A 363 27.68 -5.28 5.91
CA GLY A 363 27.67 -3.98 6.60
C GLY A 363 28.89 -3.11 6.31
N ASP A 364 30.08 -3.71 6.25
CA ASP A 364 31.33 -2.96 6.08
C ASP A 364 31.56 -2.47 4.63
N VAL A 365 31.17 -3.26 3.62
CA VAL A 365 31.44 -2.92 2.21
C VAL A 365 30.52 -1.80 1.69
N CYS A 366 29.36 -1.59 2.30
CA CYS A 366 28.46 -0.47 1.95
C CYS A 366 28.77 0.82 2.71
N GLY A 367 29.52 0.77 3.82
CA GLY A 367 29.90 1.93 4.63
C GLY A 367 30.99 2.81 4.00
N ASP A 368 31.88 2.23 3.18
CA ASP A 368 33.12 2.90 2.75
C ASP A 368 33.00 3.82 1.54
N ASN A 369 31.92 3.73 0.75
CA ASN A 369 31.72 4.67 -0.36
C ASN A 369 31.45 6.10 0.13
N PHE A 370 30.97 6.28 1.37
CA PHE A 370 30.65 7.61 1.91
C PHE A 370 31.90 8.42 2.29
N GLY A 371 32.92 7.76 2.84
CA GLY A 371 34.21 8.39 3.18
C GLY A 371 34.98 8.87 1.96
N HIS A 372 34.82 8.18 0.82
CA HIS A 372 35.54 8.50 -0.41
C HIS A 372 35.00 9.76 -1.13
N TYR A 373 33.68 9.99 -1.09
CA TYR A 373 33.06 11.20 -1.66
C TYR A 373 33.21 12.42 -0.74
N ALA A 374 33.14 12.24 0.59
CA ALA A 374 33.39 13.32 1.55
C ALA A 374 34.85 13.82 1.49
N ARG A 375 35.83 12.94 1.26
CA ARG A 375 37.24 13.33 1.06
C ARG A 375 37.49 14.06 -0.26
N CYS A 376 36.74 13.78 -1.32
CA CYS A 376 36.89 14.51 -2.58
C CYS A 376 36.28 15.92 -2.51
N GLY A 377 35.23 16.12 -1.71
CA GLY A 377 34.64 17.46 -1.48
C GLY A 377 35.52 18.40 -0.66
N SER A 378 36.33 17.88 0.27
CA SER A 378 37.28 18.67 1.06
C SER A 378 38.56 19.07 0.31
N SER A 379 38.75 18.59 -0.92
CA SER A 379 39.90 18.94 -1.77
C SER A 379 39.58 20.06 -2.79
N LEU A 380 38.35 20.57 -2.79
CA LEU A 380 37.85 21.62 -3.69
C LEU A 380 37.35 22.87 -2.92
N ALA A 381 37.77 23.01 -1.66
CA ALA A 381 37.57 24.22 -0.84
C ALA A 381 38.92 24.82 -0.46
#